data_AF-A0A840QHW5-F1
#
_entry.id   AF-A0A840QHW5-F1
#
_cell.length_a   1.000
_cell.length_b   1.000
_cell.length_c   1.000
_cell.angle_alpha   90.00
_cell.angle_beta   90.00
_cell.angle_gamma   90.00
#
_symmetry.space_group_name_H-M   'P 1'
#
loop_
_entity.id
_entity.type
_entity.pdbx_description
1 polymer ?
#
loop_
_entity_poly.entity_id
_entity_poly.type
_entity_poly.pdbx_seq_one_letter_code
_entity_poly.pdbx_strand_id
1 'polypeptide(L)' 'MDFRDTDLRDADLTGSIFLTQDQINAAQGNTGTTLPPTLTHPRHW' A
#
# COMPACT_ATOMS: atom_id res chain seq x y z
N MET A 1 13.63 -6.55 -9.64
CA MET A 1 12.27 -5.98 -9.70
C MET A 1 11.96 -5.56 -8.28
N ASP A 2 12.13 -4.27 -8.01
CA ASP A 2 12.00 -3.70 -6.67
C ASP A 2 10.66 -2.96 -6.63
N PHE A 3 9.75 -3.35 -5.74
CA PHE A 3 8.49 -2.64 -5.52
C PHE A 3 8.70 -1.31 -4.75
N ARG A 4 9.94 -0.99 -4.38
CA ARG A 4 10.30 0.28 -3.70
C ARG A 4 9.96 1.54 -4.48
N ASP A 5 9.76 1.45 -5.80
CA ASP A 5 9.38 2.57 -6.66
C ASP A 5 7.89 2.54 -7.07
N THR A 6 7.08 1.63 -6.50
CA THR A 6 5.65 1.62 -6.80
C THR A 6 4.94 2.74 -6.05
N ASP A 7 4.55 3.77 -6.78
CA ASP A 7 3.74 4.89 -6.29
C ASP A 7 2.27 4.49 -6.23
N LEU A 8 1.74 4.41 -5.01
CA LEU A 8 0.35 4.07 -4.69
C LEU A 8 -0.38 5.22 -3.99
N ARG A 9 0.18 6.44 -4.04
CA ARG A 9 -0.44 7.61 -3.42
C ARG A 9 -1.84 7.85 -3.99
N ASP A 10 -2.80 8.11 -3.10
CA ASP A 10 -4.21 8.32 -3.43
C ASP A 10 -4.90 7.16 -4.17
N ALA A 11 -4.29 5.97 -4.19
CA ALA A 11 -4.87 4.77 -4.80
C ALA A 11 -5.87 4.09 -3.87
N ASP A 12 -6.96 3.56 -4.43
CA ASP A 12 -7.88 2.68 -3.72
C ASP A 12 -7.51 1.21 -3.95
N LEU A 13 -6.99 0.57 -2.90
CA LEU A 13 -6.57 -0.83 -2.90
C LEU A 13 -7.58 -1.75 -2.22
N THR A 14 -8.78 -1.27 -1.85
CA THR A 14 -9.79 -2.04 -1.11
C THR A 14 -10.20 -3.35 -1.80
N GLY A 15 -10.16 -3.40 -3.13
CA GLY A 15 -10.46 -4.59 -3.94
C GLY A 15 -9.27 -5.53 -4.17
N SER A 16 -8.07 -5.21 -3.70
CA SER A 16 -6.88 -6.02 -3.94
C SER A 16 -6.82 -7.23 -3.01
N ILE A 17 -7.03 -8.42 -3.58
CA ILE A 17 -7.05 -9.71 -2.86
C ILE A 17 -5.67 -10.39 -2.74
N PHE A 18 -4.62 -9.81 -3.32
CA PHE A 18 -3.26 -10.40 -3.34
C PHE A 18 -2.20 -9.54 -2.63
N LEU A 19 -2.60 -8.45 -1.96
CA LEU A 19 -1.66 -7.57 -1.26
C LEU A 19 -1.29 -8.13 0.11
N THR A 20 0.01 -8.13 0.41
CA THR A 20 0.54 -8.48 1.72
C THR A 20 1.06 -7.25 2.46
N GLN A 21 1.16 -7.33 3.78
CA GLN A 21 1.71 -6.22 4.58
C GLN A 21 3.15 -5.88 4.18
N ASP A 22 3.96 -6.88 3.78
CA ASP A 22 5.34 -6.63 3.33
C ASP A 22 5.39 -5.85 2.01
N GLN A 23 4.45 -6.09 1.08
CA GLN A 23 4.35 -5.31 -0.17
C GLN A 23 3.94 -3.87 0.11
N ILE A 24 2.96 -3.67 1.01
CA ILE A 24 2.56 -2.34 1.48
C ILE A 24 3.73 -1.63 2.16
N ASN A 25 4.46 -2.31 3.05
CA ASN A 25 5.61 -1.71 3.73
C ASN A 25 6.76 -1.32 2.78
N ALA A 26 6.83 -1.91 1.58
CA ALA A 26 7.86 -1.62 0.59
C ALA A 26 7.46 -0.53 -0.42
N ALA A 27 6.17 -0.31 -0.67
CA ALA A 27 5.68 0.67 -1.64
C ALA A 27 5.65 2.10 -1.07
N GLN A 28 5.40 3.09 -1.93
CA GLN A 28 5.23 4.49 -1.55
C GLN A 28 3.75 4.86 -1.57
N GLY A 29 3.13 5.09 -0.40
CA GLY A 29 1.74 5.51 -0.29
C GLY A 29 1.60 6.83 0.46
N ASN A 30 0.36 7.26 0.69
CA ASN A 30 0.04 8.38 1.55
C ASN A 30 -1.23 8.12 2.37
N THR A 31 -1.63 9.08 3.20
CA THR A 31 -2.90 9.03 3.95
C THR A 31 -4.14 8.97 3.06
N GLY A 32 -4.03 9.32 1.77
CA GLY A 32 -5.08 9.19 0.77
C GLY A 32 -5.18 7.79 0.15
N THR A 33 -4.13 6.96 0.28
CA THR A 33 -4.16 5.57 -0.17
C THR A 33 -5.14 4.77 0.70
N THR A 34 -6.17 4.20 0.10
CA THR A 34 -7.15 3.39 0.83
C THR A 34 -6.70 1.93 0.82
N LEU A 35 -6.52 1.35 2.01
CA LEU A 35 -6.09 -0.04 2.18
C LEU A 35 -7.28 -0.96 2.49
N PRO A 36 -7.20 -2.24 2.11
CA PRO A 36 -8.08 -3.27 2.64
C PRO A 36 -8.08 -3.28 4.17
N PRO A 37 -9.20 -3.63 4.82
CA PRO A 37 -9.30 -3.65 6.28
C PRO A 37 -8.38 -4.68 6.96
N THR A 38 -7.76 -5.58 6.19
CA THR A 38 -6.78 -6.56 6.66
C THR A 38 -5.35 -6.03 6.71
N LEU A 39 -5.07 -4.85 6.15
CA LEU A 39 -3.75 -4.25 6.05
C LEU A 39 -3.67 -2.95 6.86
N THR A 40 -2.46 -2.61 7.30
CA THR A 40 -2.20 -1.40 8.11
C THR A 40 -1.38 -0.40 7.32
N HIS A 41 -1.70 0.89 7.46
CA HIS A 41 -0.89 1.99 6.92
C HIS A 41 0.50 2.00 7.56
N PRO A 42 1.57 1.87 6.76
CA PRO A 42 2.93 2.07 7.25
C PRO A 42 3.12 3.48 7.79
N ARG A 43 3.96 3.63 8.82
CA ARG A 43 4.28 4.94 9.43
C ARG A 43 4.96 5.93 8.48
N HIS A 44 5.51 5.46 7.37
CA HIS A 44 6.25 6.27 6.40
C HIS A 44 5.42 6.66 5.17
N TRP A 45 4.14 6.25 5.12
CA TRP A 45 3.16 6.68 4.13
C TRP A 45 2.46 7.96 4.59
#